data_AF-G0LHF0-F1
#
_entry.id   AF-G0LHF0-F1
#
_cell.length_a   1.000
_cell.length_b   1.000
_cell.length_c   1.000
_cell.angle_alpha   90.00
_cell.angle_beta   90.00
_cell.angle_gamma   90.00
#
_symmetry.space_group_name_H-M   'P 1'
#
loop_
_entity.id
_entity.type
_entity.pdbx_description
1 polymer ?
#
loop_
_entity_poly.entity_id
_entity_poly.type
_entity_poly.pdbx_seq_one_letter_code
_entity_poly.pdbx_strand_id
1 'polypeptide(L)'
;MAQFSHVLVSNHPIQIVPSKRDIIGNSPPSNGLRWSHFQWNRISAFFVGVVAMGLYFSMNSMVDASQIPSWGYEILAVIPIGLIWYGLSRSSWQEILKAIVGIAVGGMLGIYAF
;
A
#
# COMPACT_ATOMS: atom_id res chain seq x y z
N MET A 1 36.13 -60.70 -32.39
CA MET A 1 35.67 -60.65 -30.99
C MET A 1 34.74 -59.47 -30.83
N ALA A 2 33.51 -59.72 -30.37
CA ALA A 2 32.49 -58.79 -29.83
C ALA A 2 32.01 -57.64 -30.77
N GLN A 3 30.75 -57.19 -30.79
CA GLN A 3 29.65 -57.30 -29.84
C GLN A 3 28.32 -57.05 -30.58
N PHE A 4 27.38 -57.99 -30.48
CA PHE A 4 25.99 -57.79 -30.89
C PHE A 4 25.35 -56.73 -29.98
N SER A 5 24.68 -55.74 -30.57
CA SER A 5 23.74 -54.86 -29.85
C SER A 5 22.38 -54.95 -30.53
N HIS A 6 21.54 -55.86 -30.04
CA HIS A 6 20.12 -55.90 -30.41
C HIS A 6 19.42 -54.69 -29.79
N VAL A 7 19.16 -53.66 -30.60
CA VAL A 7 18.24 -52.59 -30.22
C VAL A 7 16.83 -53.11 -30.41
N LEU A 8 16.22 -53.57 -29.31
CA LEU A 8 14.80 -53.87 -29.24
C LEU A 8 14.03 -52.54 -29.29
N VAL A 9 13.64 -52.13 -30.50
CA VAL A 9 12.67 -51.05 -30.70
C VAL A 9 11.30 -51.61 -30.31
N SER A 10 10.85 -51.32 -29.09
CA SER A 10 9.48 -51.58 -28.68
C SER A 10 8.55 -50.60 -29.43
N ASN A 11 7.77 -51.13 -30.37
CA ASN A 11 6.71 -50.38 -31.06
C ASN A 11 5.55 -50.10 -30.09
N HIS A 12 5.71 -49.13 -29.18
CA HIS A 12 4.60 -48.52 -28.47
C HIS A 12 4.24 -47.18 -29.14
N PRO A 13 3.00 -47.02 -29.65
CA PRO A 13 2.54 -45.72 -30.10
C PRO A 13 2.47 -44.80 -28.87
N ILE A 14 3.39 -43.84 -28.78
CA ILE A 14 3.34 -42.80 -27.75
C ILE A 14 2.15 -41.89 -28.11
N GLN A 15 1.03 -42.05 -27.43
CA GLN A 15 -0.02 -41.04 -27.43
C GLN A 15 0.53 -39.80 -26.73
N ILE A 16 0.91 -38.79 -27.52
CA ILE A 16 1.23 -37.46 -27.02
C ILE A 16 -0.10 -36.80 -26.69
N VAL A 17 -0.57 -36.96 -25.45
CA VAL A 17 -1.70 -36.20 -24.94
C VAL A 17 -1.22 -34.77 -24.71
N PRO A 18 -1.76 -33.75 -25.41
CA PRO A 18 -1.32 -32.37 -25.25
C PRO A 18 -1.50 -31.94 -23.79
N SER A 19 -0.47 -31.34 -23.21
CA SER A 19 -0.60 -30.77 -21.87
C SER A 19 -1.62 -29.64 -21.93
N LYS A 20 -2.35 -29.37 -20.83
CA LYS A 20 -3.22 -28.18 -20.75
C LYS A 20 -2.47 -26.88 -21.14
N ARG A 21 -1.15 -26.85 -20.95
CA ARG A 21 -0.28 -25.73 -21.36
C ARG A 21 -0.14 -25.58 -22.87
N ASP A 22 -0.19 -26.68 -23.62
CA ASP A 22 -0.12 -26.67 -25.09
C ASP A 22 -1.45 -26.26 -25.71
N ILE A 23 -2.57 -26.63 -25.06
CA ILE A 23 -3.93 -26.28 -25.50
C ILE A 23 -4.24 -24.80 -25.27
N ILE A 24 -3.76 -24.22 -24.17
CA ILE A 24 -4.09 -22.84 -23.79
C ILE A 24 -3.25 -21.82 -24.58
N GLY A 25 -2.14 -22.26 -25.18
CA GLY A 25 -1.22 -21.38 -25.89
C GLY A 25 -0.58 -20.36 -24.95
N ASN A 26 0.64 -19.92 -25.29
CA ASN A 26 1.28 -18.79 -24.61
C ASN A 26 0.60 -17.48 -25.04
N SER A 27 -0.69 -17.33 -24.76
CA SER A 27 -1.40 -16.07 -24.90
C SER A 27 -0.61 -15.04 -24.09
N PRO A 28 -0.07 -13.97 -24.72
CA PRO A 28 0.67 -12.97 -23.99
C PRO A 28 -0.23 -12.44 -22.86
N PRO A 29 0.29 -12.27 -21.64
CA PRO A 29 -0.51 -11.79 -20.53
C PRO A 29 -1.19 -10.50 -20.98
N SER A 30 -2.52 -10.48 -20.89
CA SER A 30 -3.33 -9.33 -21.30
C SER A 30 -2.70 -8.05 -20.76
N ASN A 31 -2.47 -7.04 -21.61
CA ASN A 31 -1.98 -5.70 -21.24
C ASN A 31 -2.98 -4.91 -20.36
N GLY A 32 -3.82 -5.60 -19.59
CA GLY A 32 -4.70 -5.00 -18.61
C GLY A 32 -3.90 -4.21 -17.60
N LEU A 33 -4.41 -3.03 -17.23
CA LEU A 33 -3.87 -2.21 -16.16
C LEU A 33 -3.52 -3.11 -14.97
N ARG A 34 -2.22 -3.26 -14.67
CA ARG A 34 -1.79 -3.93 -13.44
C ARG A 34 -2.18 -3.03 -12.28
N TRP A 35 -3.39 -3.22 -11.77
CA TRP A 35 -3.92 -2.54 -10.58
C TRP A 35 -3.00 -2.68 -9.37
N SER A 36 -2.14 -3.71 -9.35
CA SER A 36 -1.07 -3.88 -8.35
C SER A 36 0.02 -2.80 -8.39
N HIS A 37 0.16 -2.08 -9.51
CA HIS A 37 1.13 -0.99 -9.65
C HIS A 37 0.61 0.31 -9.01
N PHE A 38 -0.71 0.44 -8.88
CA PHE A 38 -1.31 1.55 -8.16
C PHE A 38 -1.06 1.37 -6.67
N GLN A 39 -0.43 2.37 -6.06
CA GLN A 39 -0.19 2.41 -4.62
C GLN A 39 -1.48 2.80 -3.89
N TRP A 40 -2.47 1.90 -3.90
CA TRP A 40 -3.80 2.11 -3.35
C TRP A 40 -3.76 2.62 -1.91
N ASN A 41 -2.84 2.13 -1.09
CA ASN A 41 -2.65 2.59 0.28
C ASN A 41 -2.33 4.09 0.38
N ARG A 42 -1.57 4.64 -0.56
CA ARG A 42 -1.23 6.07 -0.59
C ARG A 42 -2.39 6.90 -1.13
N ILE A 43 -3.03 6.42 -2.19
CA ILE A 43 -4.17 7.09 -2.79
C ILE A 43 -5.32 7.20 -1.78
N SER A 44 -5.65 6.08 -1.11
CA SER A 44 -6.68 6.08 -0.07
C SER A 44 -6.28 6.97 1.11
N ALA A 45 -5.02 6.92 1.57
CA ALA A 45 -4.55 7.78 2.65
C ALA A 45 -4.67 9.27 2.30
N PHE A 46 -4.37 9.67 1.05
CA PHE A 46 -4.54 11.06 0.62
C PHE A 46 -6.01 11.50 0.74
N PHE A 47 -6.94 10.75 0.16
CA PHE A 47 -8.36 11.11 0.21
C PHE A 47 -8.92 11.09 1.64
N VAL A 48 -8.57 10.08 2.44
CA VAL A 48 -8.96 10.03 3.86
C VAL A 48 -8.37 11.22 4.62
N GLY A 49 -7.13 11.60 4.34
CA GLY A 49 -6.48 12.76 4.94
C GLY A 49 -7.19 14.07 4.60
N VAL A 50 -7.59 14.28 3.34
CA VAL A 50 -8.34 15.47 2.90
C VAL A 50 -9.72 15.52 3.58
N VAL A 51 -10.45 14.41 3.65
CA VAL A 51 -11.75 14.34 4.34
C VAL A 51 -11.58 14.60 5.83
N ALA A 52 -10.60 13.98 6.48
CA ALA A 52 -10.29 14.20 7.89
C ALA A 52 -9.89 15.66 8.16
N MET A 53 -9.20 16.32 7.23
CA MET A 53 -8.86 17.74 7.34
C MET A 53 -10.11 18.62 7.29
N GLY A 54 -11.05 18.33 6.38
CA GLY A 54 -12.33 19.03 6.32
C GLY A 54 -13.16 18.85 7.59
N LEU A 55 -13.18 17.63 8.15
CA LEU A 55 -13.83 17.34 9.42
C LEU A 55 -13.17 18.09 10.58
N TYR A 56 -11.84 18.11 10.63
CA TYR A 56 -11.07 18.84 11.64
C TYR A 56 -11.44 20.33 11.66
N PHE A 57 -11.49 20.98 10.50
CA PHE A 57 -11.92 22.38 10.44
C PHE A 57 -13.40 22.58 10.84
N SER A 58 -14.25 21.61 10.53
CA SER A 58 -15.66 21.64 10.90
C SER A 58 -15.89 21.43 12.41
N MET A 59 -14.97 20.75 13.12
CA MET A 59 -15.09 20.52 14.57
C MET A 59 -15.14 21.84 15.36
N ASN A 60 -14.46 22.89 14.92
CA ASN A 60 -14.55 24.21 15.57
C ASN A 60 -15.97 24.82 15.54
N SER A 61 -16.81 24.39 14.59
CA SER A 61 -18.20 24.85 14.48
C SER A 61 -19.20 23.88 15.11
N MET A 62 -18.82 22.63 15.35
CA MET A 62 -19.73 21.56 15.78
C MET A 62 -19.47 21.07 17.21
N VAL A 63 -18.27 21.29 17.74
CA VAL A 63 -17.85 20.83 19.05
C VAL A 63 -17.61 22.04 19.94
N ASP A 64 -18.21 22.03 21.12
CA ASP A 64 -17.95 23.03 22.14
C ASP A 64 -16.48 22.98 22.54
N ALA A 65 -15.75 24.08 22.34
CA ALA A 65 -14.31 24.14 22.58
C ALA A 65 -13.92 23.86 24.05
N SER A 66 -14.88 23.96 24.97
CA SER A 66 -14.73 23.60 26.38
C SER A 66 -14.60 22.09 26.63
N GLN A 67 -14.99 21.24 25.67
CA GLN A 67 -14.93 19.78 25.79
C GLN A 67 -13.60 19.18 25.33
N ILE A 68 -12.81 19.94 24.57
CA ILE A 68 -11.52 19.47 24.05
C ILE A 68 -10.41 20.16 24.84
N PRO A 69 -9.49 19.40 25.47
CA PRO A 69 -8.31 19.98 26.11
C PRO A 69 -7.53 20.85 25.11
N SER A 70 -6.85 21.90 25.55
CA SER A 70 -6.12 22.81 24.65
C SER A 70 -5.16 22.09 23.69
N TRP A 71 -4.47 21.06 24.17
CA TRP A 71 -3.58 20.22 23.37
C TRP A 71 -4.30 19.27 22.40
N GLY A 72 -5.60 19.02 22.62
CA GLY A 72 -6.39 18.06 21.85
C GLY A 72 -6.52 18.46 20.38
N TYR A 73 -6.75 19.75 20.12
CA TYR A 73 -6.84 20.28 18.76
C TYR A 73 -5.53 20.16 17.98
N GLU A 74 -4.39 20.30 18.67
CA GLU A 74 -3.07 20.23 18.06
C GLU A 74 -2.74 18.78 17.68
N ILE A 75 -2.98 17.82 18.57
CA ILE A 75 -2.79 16.39 18.24
C ILE A 75 -3.75 15.94 17.13
N LEU A 76 -5.01 16.37 17.18
CA LEU A 76 -6.01 16.02 16.18
C LEU A 76 -5.62 16.50 14.78
N ALA A 77 -4.99 17.68 14.66
CA ALA A 77 -4.51 18.23 13.38
C ALA A 77 -3.41 17.37 12.74
N VAL A 78 -2.63 16.65 13.55
CA VAL A 78 -1.48 15.87 13.07
C VAL A 78 -1.93 14.65 12.24
N ILE A 79 -3.10 14.09 12.53
CA ILE A 79 -3.66 12.92 11.83
C ILE A 79 -3.91 13.21 10.33
N PRO A 80 -4.73 14.23 9.95
CA PRO A 80 -4.95 14.53 8.54
C PRO A 80 -3.68 14.97 7.82
N ILE A 81 -2.81 15.76 8.47
CA ILE A 81 -1.52 16.17 7.91
C ILE A 81 -0.67 14.94 7.56
N GLY A 82 -0.61 13.98 8.48
CA GLY A 82 0.16 12.77 8.30
C GLY A 82 -0.33 11.87 7.17
N LEU A 83 -1.64 11.73 7.05
CA LEU A 83 -2.27 10.97 5.98
C LEU A 83 -2.05 11.61 4.60
N ILE A 84 -2.19 12.93 4.51
CA ILE A 84 -1.90 13.69 3.28
C ILE A 84 -0.41 13.53 2.90
N TRP A 85 0.49 13.70 3.87
CA TRP A 85 1.93 13.52 3.64
C TRP A 85 2.25 12.09 3.17
N TYR A 86 1.68 11.06 3.80
CA TYR A 86 1.88 9.68 3.37
C TYR A 86 1.36 9.41 1.95
N GLY A 87 0.23 10.02 1.59
CA GLY A 87 -0.31 9.92 0.24
C GLY A 87 0.58 10.54 -0.83
N LEU A 88 1.27 11.65 -0.52
CA LEU A 88 2.11 12.40 -1.46
C LEU A 88 3.58 11.96 -1.48
N SER A 89 4.06 11.33 -0.40
CA SER A 89 5.46 10.95 -0.27
C SER A 89 5.76 9.56 -0.86
N ARG A 90 7.05 9.30 -1.11
CA ARG A 90 7.58 7.93 -1.34
C ARG A 90 8.10 7.27 -0.05
N SER A 91 8.19 8.03 1.03
CA SER A 91 8.63 7.55 2.35
C SER A 91 7.76 6.42 2.87
N SER A 92 8.37 5.55 3.69
CA SER A 92 7.63 4.48 4.37
C SER A 92 6.66 5.06 5.40
N TRP A 93 5.61 4.30 5.77
CA TRP A 93 4.67 4.75 6.81
C TRP A 93 5.38 4.96 8.15
N GLN A 94 6.45 4.20 8.41
CA GLN A 94 7.24 4.28 9.64
C GLN A 94 8.04 5.58 9.73
N GLU A 95 8.64 6.02 8.61
CA GLU A 95 9.34 7.31 8.54
C GLU A 95 8.39 8.47 8.80
N ILE A 96 7.21 8.42 8.18
CA ILE A 96 6.20 9.46 8.33
C ILE A 96 5.65 9.50 9.75
N LEU A 97 5.36 8.35 10.37
CA LEU A 97 4.96 8.33 11.77
C LEU A 97 6.03 8.86 12.71
N LYS A 98 7.31 8.54 12.50
CA LYS A 98 8.40 9.09 13.30
C LYS A 98 8.44 10.62 13.20
N ALA A 99 8.30 11.16 11.99
CA ALA A 99 8.26 12.61 11.76
C ALA A 99 7.06 13.25 12.45
N ILE A 100 5.86 12.69 12.27
CA ILE A 100 4.60 13.12 12.88
C ILE A 100 4.68 13.13 14.41
N VAL A 101 5.15 12.03 15.01
CA VAL A 101 5.30 11.93 16.46
C VAL A 101 6.31 12.96 16.95
N GLY A 102 7.41 13.15 16.22
CA GLY A 102 8.39 14.20 16.53
C GLY A 102 7.80 15.60 16.50
N ILE A 103 7.00 15.93 15.49
CA ILE A 103 6.31 17.22 15.37
C ILE A 103 5.30 17.41 16.50
N ALA A 104 4.49 16.38 16.81
CA ALA A 104 3.51 16.45 17.88
C ALA A 104 4.16 16.67 19.25
N VAL A 105 5.17 15.86 19.59
CA VAL A 105 5.90 15.96 20.87
C VAL A 105 6.67 17.27 20.94
N GLY A 106 7.35 17.66 19.86
CA GLY A 106 8.10 18.93 19.80
C GLY A 106 7.19 20.15 19.92
N GLY A 107 6.02 20.13 19.28
CA GLY A 107 5.01 21.19 19.38
C GLY A 107 4.48 21.33 20.80
N MET A 108 4.13 20.22 21.45
CA MET A 108 3.71 20.23 22.86
C MET A 108 4.79 20.81 23.77
N LEU A 109 6.05 20.37 23.63
CA LEU A 109 7.14 20.90 24.44
C LEU A 109 7.35 22.40 24.20
N GLY A 110 7.20 22.88 22.97
CA GLY A 110 7.27 24.31 22.65
C GLY A 110 6.20 25.14 23.35
N ILE A 111 4.98 24.62 23.49
CA ILE A 111 3.86 25.32 24.16
C ILE A 111 4.04 25.36 25.67
N TYR A 112 4.64 24.34 26.27
CA TYR A 112 4.83 24.27 27.73
C TYR A 112 6.15 24.89 28.21
N ALA A 113 7.11 25.12 27.30
CA ALA A 113 8.41 25.68 27.63
C ALA A 113 8.53 27.20 27.44
N PHE A 114 7.53 27.83 26.79
CA PHE A 114 7.48 29.26 26.49
C PHE A 114 6.12 29.87 26.90
#